data_AF-A0A958LFE1-F1
#
_entry.id   AF-A0A958LFE1-F1
#
_cell.length_a   1.000
_cell.length_b   1.000
_cell.length_c   1.000
_cell.angle_alpha   90.00
_cell.angle_beta   90.00
_cell.angle_gamma   90.00
#
_symmetry.space_group_name_H-M   'P 1'
#
loop_
_entity.id
_entity.type
_entity.pdbx_description
1 polymer ?
#
loop_
_entity_poly.entity_id
_entity_poly.type
_entity_poly.pdbx_seq_one_letter_code
_entity_poly.pdbx_strand_id
1 'polypeptide(L)'
;LGPLWVVGAIALAPLALAGWLLGPKTLTKLFPPGHRFGNAATQVARAFPHAPRPLLTATAISAAFHCLQIGMHWIIAQELDLPLTLAYLFATVPLVNIAASLPISMNGLGIREAGYLFLFVPVGVEPASAIAFGALWILAVTVVSALAGFVAASTFGSVSLSGFDQSPTTAPGEPPPSRSAV
;
A
#
# COMPACT_ATOMS: atom_id res chain seq x y z
N LEU A 1 -14.11 -20.64 -14.37
CA LEU A 1 -14.07 -19.16 -14.49
C LEU A 1 -13.19 -18.82 -15.69
N GLY A 2 -13.74 -18.32 -16.81
CA GLY A 2 -12.98 -18.06 -18.04
C GLY A 2 -11.99 -16.88 -17.94
N PRO A 3 -11.12 -16.65 -18.94
CA PRO A 3 -10.02 -15.67 -18.89
C PRO A 3 -10.45 -14.19 -18.88
N LEU A 4 -11.76 -13.90 -18.98
CA LEU A 4 -12.29 -12.54 -19.09
C LEU A 4 -12.00 -11.67 -17.85
N TRP A 5 -11.93 -12.25 -16.65
CA TRP A 5 -11.57 -11.49 -15.45
C TRP A 5 -10.11 -11.02 -15.47
N VAL A 6 -9.21 -11.81 -16.09
CA VAL A 6 -7.79 -11.47 -16.25
C VAL A 6 -7.65 -10.24 -17.15
N VAL A 7 -8.43 -10.19 -18.25
CA VAL A 7 -8.47 -9.04 -19.16
C VAL A 7 -9.00 -7.79 -18.46
N GLY A 8 -10.06 -7.93 -17.65
CA GLY A 8 -10.61 -6.83 -16.85
C GLY A 8 -9.61 -6.28 -15.83
N ALA A 9 -8.85 -7.14 -15.17
CA ALA A 9 -7.79 -6.73 -14.23
C ALA A 9 -6.64 -5.98 -14.93
N ILE A 10 -6.22 -6.43 -16.11
CA ILE A 10 -5.19 -5.76 -16.92
C ILE A 10 -5.66 -4.38 -17.41
N ALA A 11 -6.95 -4.22 -17.71
CA ALA A 11 -7.51 -2.95 -18.19
C ALA A 11 -7.54 -1.83 -17.14
N LEU A 12 -7.40 -2.13 -15.85
CA LEU A 12 -7.38 -1.12 -14.77
C LEU A 12 -6.06 -0.33 -14.72
N ALA A 13 -4.94 -0.92 -15.16
CA ALA A 13 -3.64 -0.26 -15.16
C ALA A 13 -3.58 1.02 -16.04
N PRO A 14 -4.03 1.00 -17.31
CA PRO A 14 -4.06 2.21 -18.13
C PRO A 14 -5.07 3.25 -17.61
N LEU A 15 -6.16 2.85 -16.95
CA LEU A 15 -7.10 3.78 -16.30
C LEU A 15 -6.47 4.50 -15.11
N ALA A 16 -5.73 3.77 -14.26
CA ALA A 16 -4.98 4.37 -13.16
C ALA A 16 -3.89 5.33 -13.68
N LEU A 17 -3.16 4.94 -14.74
CA LEU A 17 -2.16 5.80 -15.38
C LEU A 17 -2.78 7.05 -16.02
N ALA A 18 -3.91 6.89 -16.71
CA ALA A 18 -4.65 8.01 -17.30
C ALA A 18 -5.19 8.94 -16.20
N GLY A 19 -5.74 8.40 -15.11
CA GLY A 19 -6.17 9.17 -13.94
C GLY A 19 -5.01 9.94 -13.28
N TRP A 20 -3.82 9.33 -13.19
CA TRP A 20 -2.63 9.98 -12.64
C TRP A 20 -2.11 11.11 -13.53
N LEU A 21 -2.11 10.93 -14.85
CA LEU A 21 -1.62 11.92 -15.82
C LEU A 21 -2.63 13.05 -16.09
N LEU A 22 -3.92 12.73 -16.11
CA LEU A 22 -5.00 13.70 -16.35
C LEU A 22 -5.48 14.36 -15.07
N GLY A 23 -5.24 13.74 -13.91
CA GLY A 23 -5.69 14.17 -12.59
C GLY A 23 -5.39 15.64 -12.29
N PRO A 24 -4.14 16.12 -12.39
CA PRO A 24 -3.80 17.52 -12.08
C PRO A 24 -4.53 18.53 -12.99
N LYS A 25 -4.71 18.17 -14.26
CA LYS A 25 -5.39 19.01 -15.27
C LYS A 25 -6.91 18.99 -15.12
N THR A 26 -7.49 17.88 -14.70
CA THR A 26 -8.93 17.78 -14.42
C THR A 26 -9.27 18.42 -13.09
N LEU A 27 -8.44 18.26 -12.06
CA LEU A 27 -8.65 18.87 -10.74
C LEU A 27 -8.74 20.40 -10.81
N THR A 28 -7.85 21.03 -11.59
CA THR A 28 -7.80 22.49 -11.77
C THR A 28 -8.91 23.02 -12.69
N LYS A 29 -9.46 22.18 -13.58
CA LYS A 29 -10.66 22.50 -14.38
C LYS A 29 -11.95 22.37 -13.57
N LEU A 30 -12.07 21.35 -12.72
CA LEU A 30 -13.26 21.13 -11.89
C LEU A 30 -13.34 22.11 -10.71
N PHE A 31 -12.20 22.54 -10.17
CA PHE A 31 -12.13 23.48 -9.04
C PHE A 31 -11.29 24.71 -9.39
N PRO A 32 -11.83 25.65 -10.17
CA PRO A 32 -11.14 26.89 -10.50
C PRO A 32 -10.91 27.79 -9.26
N PRO A 33 -10.01 28.79 -9.35
CA PRO A 33 -9.57 29.62 -8.22
C PRO A 33 -10.69 30.37 -7.46
N GLY A 34 -11.88 30.51 -8.04
CA GLY A 34 -13.05 31.12 -7.41
C GLY A 34 -13.87 30.19 -6.51
N HIS A 35 -13.57 28.89 -6.45
CA HIS A 35 -14.27 27.92 -5.59
C HIS A 35 -13.60 27.80 -4.21
N ARG A 36 -14.36 27.48 -3.16
CA ARG A 36 -13.86 27.27 -1.78
C ARG A 36 -12.70 26.26 -1.64
N PHE A 37 -12.54 25.36 -2.63
CA PHE A 37 -11.45 24.37 -2.69
C PHE A 37 -10.42 24.63 -3.81
N GLY A 38 -10.53 25.75 -4.54
CA GLY A 38 -9.66 26.04 -5.69
C GLY A 38 -8.18 26.18 -5.30
N ASN A 39 -7.90 26.78 -4.15
CA ASN A 39 -6.53 26.90 -3.63
C ASN A 39 -5.94 25.52 -3.27
N ALA A 40 -6.73 24.65 -2.62
CA ALA A 40 -6.32 23.28 -2.28
C ALA A 40 -6.10 22.43 -3.55
N ALA A 41 -6.99 22.52 -4.54
CA ALA A 41 -6.84 21.82 -5.81
C ALA A 41 -5.58 22.27 -6.57
N THR A 42 -5.27 23.57 -6.54
CA THR A 42 -4.06 24.13 -7.15
C THR A 42 -2.80 23.66 -6.41
N GLN A 43 -2.84 23.56 -5.08
CA GLN A 43 -1.72 23.10 -4.27
C GLN A 43 -1.42 21.61 -4.51
N VAL A 44 -2.46 20.76 -4.58
CA VAL A 44 -2.33 19.34 -4.96
C VAL A 44 -1.80 19.20 -6.38
N ALA A 45 -2.33 19.96 -7.34
CA ALA A 45 -1.87 19.92 -8.72
C ALA A 45 -0.40 20.36 -8.87
N ARG A 46 0.07 21.32 -8.06
CA ARG A 46 1.48 21.75 -8.04
C ARG A 46 2.40 20.71 -7.40
N ALA A 47 1.93 19.99 -6.39
CA ALA A 47 2.69 18.91 -5.75
C ALA A 47 2.77 17.64 -6.61
N PHE A 48 1.87 17.47 -7.58
CA PHE A 48 1.94 16.36 -8.52
C PHE A 48 3.20 16.46 -9.40
N PRO A 49 4.01 15.38 -9.50
CA PRO A 49 5.22 15.41 -10.31
C PRO A 49 4.84 15.58 -11.79
N HIS A 50 5.28 16.68 -12.39
CA HIS A 50 5.05 16.97 -13.82
C HIS A 50 6.03 16.22 -14.73
N ALA A 51 7.11 15.69 -14.16
CA ALA A 51 8.10 14.91 -14.89
C ALA A 51 7.76 13.41 -14.81
N PRO A 52 7.88 12.64 -15.91
CA PRO A 52 7.56 11.21 -15.92
C PRO A 52 8.65 10.37 -15.23
N ARG A 53 9.85 10.91 -15.03
CA ARG A 53 11.01 10.16 -14.51
C ARG A 53 10.78 9.59 -13.10
N PRO A 54 10.33 10.36 -12.09
CA PRO A 54 10.01 9.81 -10.77
C PRO A 54 8.91 8.74 -10.80
N LEU A 55 7.91 8.93 -11.68
CA LEU A 55 6.82 7.96 -11.86
C LEU A 55 7.36 6.63 -12.43
N LEU A 56 8.14 6.69 -13.51
CA LEU A 56 8.78 5.52 -14.12
C LEU A 56 9.67 4.78 -13.12
N THR A 57 10.49 5.49 -12.35
CA THR A 57 11.36 4.87 -11.34
C THR A 57 10.55 4.21 -10.23
N ALA A 58 9.52 4.88 -9.72
CA ALA A 58 8.66 4.31 -8.68
C ALA A 58 7.92 3.07 -9.19
N THR A 59 7.32 3.15 -10.40
CA THR A 59 6.62 2.02 -11.02
C THR A 59 7.56 0.85 -11.28
N ALA A 60 8.79 1.08 -11.73
CA ALA A 60 9.77 0.02 -11.96
C ALA A 60 10.16 -0.69 -10.64
N ILE A 61 10.39 0.08 -9.57
CA ILE A 61 10.68 -0.47 -8.25
C ILE A 61 9.47 -1.26 -7.72
N SER A 62 8.25 -0.73 -7.85
CA SER A 62 7.04 -1.44 -7.46
C SER A 62 6.83 -2.73 -8.24
N ALA A 63 7.09 -2.71 -9.56
CA ALA A 63 6.99 -3.91 -10.39
C ALA A 63 8.00 -4.98 -9.92
N ALA A 64 9.25 -4.59 -9.66
CA ALA A 64 10.25 -5.50 -9.11
C ALA A 64 9.85 -6.08 -7.75
N PHE A 65 9.31 -5.24 -6.86
CA PHE A 65 8.78 -5.67 -5.56
C PHE A 65 7.66 -6.70 -5.71
N HIS A 66 6.68 -6.44 -6.58
CA HIS A 66 5.58 -7.39 -6.82
C HIS A 66 6.04 -8.68 -7.49
N CYS A 67 6.99 -8.62 -8.42
CA CYS A 67 7.60 -9.82 -9.00
C CYS A 67 8.29 -10.67 -7.94
N LEU A 68 9.05 -10.06 -7.03
CA LEU A 68 9.70 -10.77 -5.93
C LEU A 68 8.66 -11.36 -4.97
N GLN A 69 7.61 -10.60 -4.66
CA GLN A 69 6.49 -11.06 -3.85
C GLN A 69 5.80 -12.28 -4.49
N ILE A 70 5.55 -12.26 -5.80
CA ILE A 70 4.95 -13.40 -6.51
C ILE A 70 5.93 -14.59 -6.56
N GLY A 71 7.24 -14.34 -6.69
CA GLY A 71 8.26 -15.38 -6.59
C GLY A 71 8.25 -16.10 -5.23
N MET A 72 8.05 -15.37 -4.14
CA MET A 72 7.85 -15.97 -2.81
C MET A 72 6.59 -16.86 -2.78
N HIS A 73 5.47 -16.38 -3.32
CA HIS A 73 4.24 -17.17 -3.41
C HIS A 73 4.41 -18.42 -4.28
N TRP A 74 5.21 -18.34 -5.36
CA TRP A 74 5.54 -19.48 -6.20
C TRP A 74 6.30 -20.54 -5.42
N ILE A 75 7.32 -20.17 -4.65
CA ILE A 75 8.06 -21.10 -3.81
C ILE A 75 7.12 -21.77 -2.80
N ILE A 76 6.25 -20.99 -2.12
CA ILE A 76 5.26 -21.56 -1.19
C ILE A 76 4.33 -22.56 -1.89
N ALA A 77 3.88 -22.27 -3.11
CA ALA A 77 3.03 -23.19 -3.86
C ALA A 77 3.75 -24.51 -4.17
N GLN A 78 5.02 -24.44 -4.55
CA GLN A 78 5.83 -25.63 -4.85
C GLN A 78 6.10 -26.47 -3.61
N GLU A 79 6.43 -25.84 -2.48
CA GLU A 79 6.69 -26.55 -1.21
C GLU A 79 5.44 -27.18 -0.59
N LEU A 80 4.25 -26.70 -0.97
CA LEU A 80 2.96 -27.26 -0.59
C LEU A 80 2.41 -28.23 -1.65
N ASP A 81 3.18 -28.56 -2.69
CA ASP A 81 2.79 -29.41 -3.81
C ASP A 81 1.46 -28.97 -4.49
N LEU A 82 1.22 -27.66 -4.57
CA LEU A 82 -0.02 -27.13 -5.15
C LEU A 82 0.02 -27.18 -6.68
N PRO A 83 -1.09 -27.56 -7.35
CA PRO A 83 -1.21 -27.57 -8.81
C PRO A 83 -1.37 -26.17 -9.42
N LEU A 84 -0.66 -25.17 -8.91
CA LEU A 84 -0.72 -23.79 -9.38
C LEU A 84 0.43 -23.53 -10.36
N THR A 85 0.16 -22.78 -11.42
CA THR A 85 1.22 -22.32 -12.34
C THR A 85 1.67 -20.91 -11.99
N LEU A 86 2.90 -20.55 -12.35
CA LEU A 86 3.43 -19.22 -12.11
C LEU A 86 2.53 -18.14 -12.75
N ALA A 87 2.05 -18.38 -13.97
CA ALA A 87 1.13 -17.49 -14.68
C ALA A 87 -0.20 -17.30 -13.91
N TYR A 88 -0.71 -18.36 -13.29
CA TYR A 88 -1.92 -18.29 -12.48
C TYR A 88 -1.69 -17.46 -11.21
N LEU A 89 -0.52 -17.58 -10.56
CA LEU A 89 -0.15 -16.73 -9.41
C LEU A 89 -0.01 -15.25 -9.81
N PHE A 90 0.57 -14.97 -10.98
CA PHE A 90 0.66 -13.60 -11.51
C PHE A 90 -0.71 -12.94 -11.73
N ALA A 91 -1.76 -13.71 -11.98
CA ALA A 91 -3.11 -13.19 -12.12
C ALA A 91 -3.85 -13.08 -10.78
N THR A 92 -3.66 -14.06 -9.90
CA THR A 92 -4.45 -14.20 -8.65
C THR A 92 -3.88 -13.41 -7.48
N VAL A 93 -2.56 -13.44 -7.26
CA VAL A 93 -1.92 -12.77 -6.10
C VAL A 93 -2.15 -11.26 -6.11
N PRO A 94 -2.00 -10.52 -7.24
CA PRO A 94 -2.29 -9.09 -7.26
C PRO A 94 -3.75 -8.76 -6.94
N LEU A 95 -4.70 -9.58 -7.40
CA LEU A 95 -6.12 -9.38 -7.08
C LEU A 95 -6.40 -9.56 -5.59
N VAL A 96 -5.83 -10.60 -5.00
CA VAL A 96 -5.94 -10.83 -3.56
C VAL A 96 -5.29 -9.69 -2.78
N ASN A 97 -4.15 -9.18 -3.23
CA ASN A 97 -3.49 -8.02 -2.62
C ASN A 97 -4.34 -6.75 -2.69
N ILE A 98 -5.01 -6.48 -3.82
CA ILE A 98 -5.95 -5.36 -3.95
C ILE A 98 -7.11 -5.53 -2.96
N ALA A 99 -7.72 -6.70 -2.89
CA ALA A 99 -8.80 -6.97 -1.95
C ALA A 99 -8.33 -6.83 -0.48
N ALA A 100 -7.15 -7.35 -0.16
CA ALA A 100 -6.54 -7.29 1.16
C ALA A 100 -6.09 -5.87 1.57
N SER A 101 -5.92 -4.95 0.61
CA SER A 101 -5.61 -3.53 0.90
C SER A 101 -6.79 -2.75 1.46
N LEU A 102 -8.01 -3.31 1.37
CA LEU A 102 -9.18 -2.71 1.98
C LEU A 102 -9.02 -2.70 3.50
N PRO A 103 -9.33 -1.58 4.19
CA PRO A 103 -9.17 -1.44 5.65
C PRO A 103 -10.30 -2.16 6.41
N ILE A 104 -10.66 -3.36 5.98
CA ILE A 104 -11.72 -4.20 6.55
C ILE A 104 -11.10 -5.24 7.50
N SER A 105 -9.83 -5.60 7.31
CA SER A 105 -9.13 -6.58 8.15
C SER A 105 -7.70 -6.15 8.49
N MET A 106 -7.19 -6.59 9.63
CA MET A 106 -5.78 -6.39 10.02
C MET A 106 -4.85 -7.10 9.03
N ASN A 107 -4.10 -6.33 8.23
CA ASN A 107 -3.13 -6.83 7.25
C ASN A 107 -3.73 -7.83 6.21
N GLY A 108 -5.01 -7.68 5.90
CA GLY A 108 -5.69 -8.60 4.98
C GLY A 108 -6.00 -9.99 5.56
N LEU A 109 -5.76 -10.23 6.85
CA LEU A 109 -6.06 -11.52 7.51
C LEU A 109 -7.57 -11.78 7.49
N GLY A 110 -7.98 -12.88 6.89
CA GLY A 110 -9.37 -13.23 6.55
C GLY A 110 -9.69 -12.97 5.08
N ILE A 111 -9.42 -11.76 4.56
CA ILE A 111 -9.69 -11.42 3.14
C ILE A 111 -8.77 -12.22 2.22
N ARG A 112 -7.50 -12.37 2.62
CA ARG A 112 -6.49 -13.10 1.86
C ARG A 112 -6.81 -14.58 1.79
N GLU A 113 -7.13 -15.19 2.91
CA GLU A 113 -7.50 -16.61 3.01
C GLU A 113 -8.79 -16.88 2.24
N ALA A 114 -9.81 -16.02 2.37
CA ALA A 114 -11.03 -16.11 1.58
C ALA A 114 -10.74 -15.94 0.07
N GLY A 115 -9.84 -15.03 -0.30
CA GLY A 115 -9.43 -14.81 -1.69
C GLY A 115 -8.71 -16.02 -2.28
N TYR A 116 -7.80 -16.64 -1.53
CA TYR A 116 -7.13 -17.87 -1.97
C TYR A 116 -8.08 -19.05 -2.02
N LEU A 117 -8.99 -19.23 -1.05
CA LEU A 117 -10.04 -20.24 -1.13
C LEU A 117 -10.91 -20.06 -2.37
N PHE A 118 -11.36 -18.83 -2.62
CA PHE A 118 -12.23 -18.50 -3.75
C PHE A 118 -11.55 -18.77 -5.11
N LEU A 119 -10.26 -18.48 -5.23
CA LEU A 119 -9.53 -18.64 -6.49
C LEU A 119 -8.98 -20.06 -6.66
N PHE A 120 -8.40 -20.65 -5.61
CA PHE A 120 -7.60 -21.87 -5.71
C PHE A 120 -8.43 -23.15 -5.61
N VAL A 121 -9.50 -23.17 -4.81
CA VAL A 121 -10.36 -24.38 -4.67
C VAL A 121 -10.98 -24.79 -6.02
N PRO A 122 -11.50 -23.88 -6.86
CA PRO A 122 -12.01 -24.23 -8.18
C PRO A 122 -10.99 -24.82 -9.16
N VAL A 123 -9.68 -24.66 -8.91
CA VAL A 123 -8.61 -25.23 -9.74
C VAL A 123 -7.99 -26.48 -9.11
N GLY A 124 -8.63 -27.05 -8.10
CA GLY A 124 -8.27 -28.35 -7.51
C GLY A 124 -7.36 -28.27 -6.29
N VAL A 125 -7.16 -27.08 -5.70
CA VAL A 125 -6.43 -26.95 -4.43
C VAL A 125 -7.35 -27.29 -3.26
N GLU A 126 -6.87 -28.11 -2.32
CA GLU A 126 -7.60 -28.40 -1.10
C GLU A 126 -7.78 -27.12 -0.25
N PRO A 127 -8.97 -26.88 0.36
CA PRO A 127 -9.21 -25.71 1.21
C PRO A 127 -8.17 -25.52 2.32
N ALA A 128 -7.74 -26.60 2.97
CA ALA A 128 -6.73 -26.55 4.02
C ALA A 128 -5.38 -26.03 3.48
N SER A 129 -4.96 -26.49 2.31
CA SER A 129 -3.73 -26.07 1.66
C SER A 129 -3.79 -24.62 1.18
N ALA A 130 -4.95 -24.14 0.73
CA ALA A 130 -5.14 -22.73 0.38
C ALA A 130 -5.02 -21.80 1.60
N ILE A 131 -5.52 -22.23 2.76
CA ILE A 131 -5.34 -21.50 4.03
C ILE A 131 -3.87 -21.55 4.46
N ALA A 132 -3.24 -22.73 4.40
CA ALA A 132 -1.83 -22.90 4.74
C ALA A 132 -0.91 -22.02 3.88
N PHE A 133 -1.23 -21.88 2.60
CA PHE A 133 -0.53 -20.99 1.66
C PHE A 133 -0.53 -19.54 2.14
N GLY A 134 -1.70 -19.01 2.56
CA GLY A 134 -1.81 -17.66 3.13
C GLY A 134 -1.11 -17.52 4.48
N ALA A 135 -1.26 -18.53 5.34
CA ALA A 135 -0.63 -18.58 6.66
C ALA A 135 0.91 -18.58 6.59
N LEU A 136 1.50 -19.33 5.64
CA LEU A 136 2.94 -19.39 5.47
C LEU A 136 3.50 -18.05 4.97
N TRP A 137 2.76 -17.39 4.05
CA TRP A 137 3.13 -16.06 3.58
C TRP A 137 3.12 -15.02 4.71
N ILE A 138 2.05 -14.95 5.51
CA ILE A 138 1.96 -13.96 6.60
C ILE A 138 3.02 -14.22 7.67
N LEU A 139 3.31 -15.49 7.97
CA LEU A 139 4.37 -15.87 8.90
C LEU A 139 5.75 -15.40 8.40
N ALA A 140 6.10 -15.71 7.14
CA ALA A 140 7.37 -15.32 6.54
C ALA A 140 7.57 -13.80 6.57
N VAL A 141 6.56 -13.04 6.15
CA VAL A 141 6.60 -11.57 6.18
C VAL A 141 6.71 -11.03 7.60
N THR A 142 5.98 -11.61 8.55
CA THR A 142 5.98 -11.16 9.95
C THR A 142 7.33 -11.39 10.62
N VAL A 143 7.95 -12.56 10.42
CA VAL A 143 9.26 -12.89 10.97
C VAL A 143 10.33 -11.94 10.45
N VAL A 144 10.37 -11.71 9.14
CA VAL A 144 11.34 -10.79 8.53
C VAL A 144 11.11 -9.35 8.99
N SER A 145 9.85 -8.91 9.08
CA SER A 145 9.50 -7.56 9.53
C SER A 145 9.86 -7.33 11.00
N ALA A 146 9.62 -8.32 11.86
CA ALA A 146 9.97 -8.25 13.28
C ALA A 146 11.50 -8.18 13.47
N LEU A 147 12.26 -8.98 12.72
CA LEU A 147 13.72 -8.93 12.75
C LEU A 147 14.26 -7.57 12.27
N ALA A 148 13.75 -7.05 11.16
CA ALA A 148 14.12 -5.73 10.65
C ALA A 148 13.81 -4.62 11.67
N GLY A 149 12.63 -4.68 12.29
CA GLY A 149 12.21 -3.75 13.34
C GLY A 149 13.11 -3.81 14.57
N PHE A 150 13.50 -5.02 15.00
CA PHE A 150 14.45 -5.21 16.11
C PHE A 150 15.81 -4.60 15.81
N VAL A 151 16.38 -4.85 14.62
CA VAL A 151 17.66 -4.29 14.18
C VAL A 151 17.61 -2.76 14.09
N ALA A 152 16.49 -2.21 13.59
CA ALA A 152 16.30 -0.77 13.54
C ALA A 152 16.24 -0.17 14.96
N ALA A 153 15.48 -0.79 15.88
CA ALA A 153 15.38 -0.32 17.25
C ALA A 153 16.73 -0.37 17.99
N SER A 154 17.54 -1.41 17.77
CA SER A 154 18.86 -1.54 18.39
C SER A 154 19.90 -0.56 17.83
N THR A 155 19.72 -0.11 16.57
CA THR A 155 20.64 0.80 15.89
C THR A 155 20.26 2.27 16.08
N PHE A 156 18.96 2.59 16.12
CA PHE A 156 18.42 3.95 16.16
C PHE A 156 17.78 4.33 17.52
N GLY A 157 17.96 3.52 18.56
CA GLY A 157 17.33 3.69 19.89
C GLY A 157 17.66 4.97 20.68
N SER A 158 18.33 5.95 20.07
CA SER A 158 18.68 7.25 20.65
C SER A 158 18.17 8.47 19.87
N VAL A 159 17.13 8.31 19.03
CA VAL A 159 16.44 9.48 18.46
C VAL A 159 15.64 10.18 19.57
N SER A 160 16.26 11.19 20.19
CA SER A 160 15.65 12.04 21.20
C SER A 160 14.42 12.75 20.63
N LEU A 161 13.24 12.43 21.16
CA LEU A 161 11.97 13.09 20.82
C LEU A 161 11.88 14.53 21.36
N SER A 162 12.95 15.06 21.96
CA SER A 162 13.04 16.41 22.53
C SER A 162 12.80 17.54 21.54
N GLY A 163 12.76 17.27 20.23
CA GLY A 163 12.42 18.26 19.19
C GLY A 163 10.92 18.44 18.91
N PHE A 164 10.05 17.60 19.49
CA PHE A 164 8.59 17.67 19.29
C PHE A 164 7.83 18.38 20.42
N ASP A 165 8.51 18.74 21.52
CA ASP A 165 7.97 19.64 22.54
C ASP A 165 8.21 21.10 22.12
N GLN A 166 7.58 21.53 21.03
CA GLN A 166 7.26 22.94 20.86
C GLN A 166 6.01 23.21 21.69
N SER A 167 6.22 23.42 23.00
CA SER A 167 5.29 24.19 23.81
C SER A 167 4.86 25.42 22.99
N PRO A 168 3.56 25.73 22.87
CA PRO A 168 3.10 26.83 22.03
C PRO A 168 3.91 28.07 22.39
N THR A 169 4.69 28.55 21.43
CA THR A 169 5.38 29.83 21.53
C THR A 169 4.32 30.82 21.97
N THR A 170 4.49 31.39 23.16
CA THR A 170 3.63 32.43 23.69
C THR A 170 3.34 33.42 22.57
N ALA A 171 2.06 33.62 22.28
CA ALA A 171 1.65 34.52 21.21
C ALA A 171 2.37 35.87 21.42
N PRO A 172 3.00 36.44 20.38
CA PRO A 172 3.73 37.70 20.53
C PRO A 172 2.72 38.79 20.91
N GLY A 173 2.69 39.15 22.19
CA GLY A 173 1.82 40.21 22.72
C GLY A 173 1.28 40.03 24.14
N GLU A 174 1.47 38.88 24.80
CA GLU A 174 0.90 38.71 26.15
C GLU A 174 1.86 39.27 27.23
N PRO A 175 1.49 40.35 27.95
CA PRO A 175 2.33 40.91 28.99
C PRO A 175 2.44 39.96 30.19
N PRO A 176 3.58 39.96 30.90
CA PRO A 176 3.81 39.02 32.00
C PRO A 176 2.76 39.18 33.10
N PRO A 177 2.29 38.07 33.72
CA PRO A 177 1.29 38.13 34.77
C PRO A 177 1.83 38.93 35.96
N SER A 178 1.06 39.95 36.35
CA SER A 178 1.38 40.82 37.48
C SER A 178 1.51 39.99 38.75
N ARG A 179 2.67 40.07 39.41
CA ARG A 179 2.85 39.54 40.76
C ARG A 179 1.89 40.27 41.71
N SER A 180 0.75 39.65 42.02
CA SER A 180 -0.02 39.99 43.21
C SER A 180 0.77 39.47 44.41
N ALA A 181 1.40 40.39 45.12
CA ALA A 181 1.93 40.15 46.46
C ALA A 181 0.76 39.81 47.39
N VAL A 182 0.76 38.59 47.93
CA VAL A 182 0.29 38.25 49.28
C VAL A 182 1.21 37.18 49.81
#